data_AF-A0A7V7JKJ9-F1
#
_entry.id   AF-A0A7V7JKJ9-F1
#
_cell.length_a   1.000
_cell.length_b   1.000
_cell.length_c   1.000
_cell.angle_alpha   90.00
_cell.angle_beta   90.00
_cell.angle_gamma   90.00
#
_symmetry.space_group_name_H-M   'P 1'
#
loop_
_entity.id
_entity.type
_entity.pdbx_description
1 polymer ?
#
loop_
_entity_poly.entity_id
_entity_poly.type
_entity_poly.pdbx_seq_one_letter_code
_entity_poly.pdbx_strand_id
1 'polypeptide(L)' 'PVTFRGIDHQSTLGTWVGKTAVEDGAGIMIDSSYRDGGKYLPPAEDVRRMRPGG' A
#
# COMPACT_ATOMS: atom_id res chain seq x y z
N PRO A 1 3.52 12.85 3.77
CA PRO A 1 3.42 12.43 5.20
C PRO A 1 2.60 11.15 5.28
N VAL A 2 2.92 10.25 6.23
CA VAL A 2 2.12 9.05 6.50
C VAL A 2 1.09 9.37 7.57
N THR A 3 -0.16 8.97 7.37
CA THR A 3 -1.26 9.20 8.31
C THR A 3 -2.14 7.95 8.40
N PHE A 4 -2.87 7.82 9.51
CA PHE A 4 -3.93 6.82 9.62
C PHE A 4 -5.27 7.44 9.19
N ARG A 5 -6.03 6.74 8.34
CA ARG A 5 -7.37 7.16 7.96
C ARG A 5 -8.34 6.91 9.11
N GLY A 6 -9.16 7.89 9.46
CA GLY A 6 -10.16 7.73 10.52
C GLY A 6 -11.26 6.71 10.20
N ILE A 7 -11.55 6.49 8.91
CA ILE A 7 -12.67 5.62 8.50
C ILE A 7 -12.42 4.13 8.71
N ASP A 8 -11.17 3.69 8.68
CA ASP A 8 -10.80 2.26 8.78
C ASP A 8 -9.53 1.98 9.56
N HIS A 9 -8.88 3.02 10.09
CA HIS A 9 -7.62 2.93 10.82
C HIS A 9 -6.48 2.34 9.98
N GLN A 10 -6.57 2.44 8.65
CA GLN A 10 -5.50 2.04 7.75
C GLN A 10 -4.46 3.16 7.61
N SER A 11 -3.18 2.81 7.67
CA SER A 11 -2.07 3.73 7.37
C SER A 11 -1.97 4.03 5.88
N THR A 12 -1.60 5.25 5.50
CA THR A 12 -1.25 5.64 4.13
C THR A 12 0.17 5.25 3.72
N LEU A 13 0.91 4.54 4.60
CA LEU A 13 2.19 3.96 4.25
C LEU A 13 2.01 3.04 3.02
N GLY A 14 2.84 3.28 2.02
CA GLY A 14 2.87 2.55 0.77
C GLY A 14 3.91 1.43 0.78
N THR A 15 4.19 0.91 -0.40
CA THR A 15 5.22 -0.12 -0.59
C THR A 15 6.02 0.12 -1.86
N TRP A 16 7.17 -0.52 -1.97
CA TRP A 16 7.92 -0.58 -3.22
C TRP A 16 7.40 -1.71 -4.09
N VAL A 17 7.18 -1.40 -5.37
CA VAL A 17 6.78 -2.37 -6.39
C VAL A 17 7.82 -2.36 -7.50
N GLY A 18 8.34 -3.53 -7.84
CA GLY A 18 9.35 -3.74 -8.88
C GLY A 18 9.41 -5.21 -9.27
N LYS A 19 10.44 -5.58 -10.03
CA LYS A 19 10.70 -6.96 -10.45
C LYS A 19 11.82 -7.56 -9.62
N THR A 20 11.76 -8.86 -9.40
CA THR A 20 12.87 -9.60 -8.80
C THR A 20 13.99 -9.77 -9.82
N ALA A 21 15.23 -9.70 -9.35
CA ALA A 21 16.43 -10.03 -10.12
C ALA A 21 17.50 -10.62 -9.20
N VAL A 22 18.54 -11.20 -9.80
CA VAL A 22 19.76 -11.61 -9.10
C VAL A 22 20.89 -10.75 -9.63
N GLU A 23 21.57 -10.04 -8.74
CA GLU A 23 22.78 -9.26 -9.04
C GLU A 23 23.86 -9.67 -8.04
N ASP A 24 25.05 -10.00 -8.52
CA ASP A 24 26.17 -10.52 -7.72
C ASP A 24 25.81 -11.70 -6.80
N GLY A 25 24.90 -12.56 -7.27
CA GLY A 25 24.43 -13.72 -6.51
C GLY A 25 23.42 -13.41 -5.40
N ALA A 26 23.04 -12.14 -5.21
CA ALA A 26 22.02 -11.72 -4.24
C ALA A 26 20.69 -11.38 -4.93
N GLY A 27 19.57 -11.71 -4.29
CA GLY A 27 18.24 -11.32 -4.74
C GLY A 27 18.00 -9.83 -4.48
N ILE A 28 17.67 -9.08 -5.53
CA ILE A 28 17.38 -7.65 -5.47
C ILE A 28 16.04 -7.32 -6.14
N MET A 29 15.58 -6.08 -5.98
CA MET A 29 14.42 -5.56 -6.71
C MET A 29 14.86 -4.46 -7.67
N ILE A 30 14.66 -4.70 -8.97
CA ILE A 30 14.93 -3.75 -10.05
C ILE A 30 13.64 -3.13 -10.58
N ASP A 31 13.74 -2.08 -11.40
CA ASP A 31 12.60 -1.32 -11.92
C ASP A 31 11.63 -0.88 -10.81
N SER A 32 12.16 -0.60 -9.62
CA SER A 32 11.34 -0.39 -8.44
C SER A 32 10.82 1.05 -8.36
N SER A 33 9.59 1.19 -7.91
CA SER A 33 8.96 2.48 -7.64
C SER A 33 8.12 2.40 -6.39
N TYR A 34 8.19 3.44 -5.57
CA TYR A 34 7.34 3.54 -4.39
C TYR A 34 5.90 3.86 -4.81
N ARG A 35 4.96 3.08 -4.30
CA ARG A 35 3.53 3.22 -4.52
C ARG A 35 2.90 3.73 -3.24
N ASP A 36 2.52 5.01 -3.24
CA ASP A 36 1.81 5.68 -2.15
C ASP A 36 0.54 4.90 -1.79
N GLY A 37 0.48 4.36 -0.57
CA GLY A 37 -0.62 3.50 -0.12
C GLY A 37 -1.97 4.20 -0.21
N GLY A 38 -2.03 5.51 0.06
CA GLY A 38 -3.26 6.29 -0.02
C GLY A 38 -3.93 6.29 -1.39
N LYS A 39 -3.18 6.04 -2.48
CA LYS A 39 -3.70 5.97 -3.85
C LYS A 39 -4.32 4.61 -4.21
N TYR A 40 -4.14 3.59 -3.37
CA TYR A 40 -4.55 2.20 -3.66
C TYR A 40 -5.52 1.64 -2.62
N LEU A 41 -6.03 2.48 -1.71
CA LEU A 41 -7.05 2.07 -0.76
C LEU A 41 -8.46 2.24 -1.37
N PRO A 42 -9.43 1.38 -1.02
CA PRO A 42 -10.81 1.51 -1.49
C PRO A 42 -11.44 2.86 -1.07
N PRO A 43 -12.46 3.32 -1.81
CA PRO A 43 -13.18 4.55 -1.49
C PRO A 43 -13.97 4.40 -0.18
N ALA A 44 -14.29 5.55 0.43
CA ALA A 44 -14.88 5.58 1.77
C ALA A 44 -16.24 4.86 1.87
N GLU A 45 -17.03 4.83 0.80
CA GLU A 45 -18.34 4.17 0.76
C GLU A 45 -18.23 2.64 0.91
N ASP A 46 -17.29 2.03 0.19
CA ASP A 46 -17.04 0.59 0.26
C ASP A 46 -16.48 0.21 1.63
N VAL A 47 -15.55 1.02 2.12
CA VAL A 47 -14.88 0.81 3.41
C VAL A 47 -15.89 0.81 4.57
N ARG A 48 -16.87 1.72 4.59
CA ARG A 48 -17.90 1.75 5.63
C ARG A 48 -18.71 0.44 5.67
N ARG A 49 -19.13 -0.04 4.51
CA ARG A 49 -19.87 -1.31 4.37
C ARG A 49 -19.07 -2.54 4.81
N MET A 50 -17.75 -2.50 4.68
CA MET A 50 -16.86 -3.59 5.11
C MET A 50 -16.64 -3.62 6.63
N ARG A 51 -16.92 -2.50 7.33
CA ARG A 51 -16.76 -2.45 8.78
C ARG A 51 -17.93 -3.13 9.49
N PRO A 52 -17.68 -3.78 10.64
CA PRO A 52 -18.76 -4.27 11.48
C PRO A 52 -19.72 -3.15 11.85
N GLY A 53 -21.02 -3.37 11.62
CA GLY A 53 -22.08 -2.43 11.97
C GLY A 53 -22.64 -1.57 10.82
N GLY A 54 -21.96 -1.53 9.65
CA GLY A 54 -22.38 -0.75 8.48
C GLY A 54 -22.11 0.75 8.60
#